data_AF-A0A562W972-F1
#
_entry.id   AF-A0A562W972-F1
#
_cell.length_a   1.000
_cell.length_b   1.000
_cell.length_c   1.000
_cell.angle_alpha   90.00
_cell.angle_beta   90.00
_cell.angle_gamma   90.00
#
_symmetry.space_group_name_H-M   'P 1'
#
loop_
_entity.id
_entity.type
_entity.pdbx_description
1 polymer ?
#
loop_
_entity_poly.entity_id
_entity_poly.type
_entity_poly.pdbx_seq_one_letter_code
_entity_poly.pdbx_strand_id
1 'polypeptide(L)'
;MSVSMSQKLVDPTNATDKRTVESAVVEGRTLEFRVGDINGVQHAWTRLINAQSGDEMWINQTTDGGKTWQSNLGRRKIQAGGRNYTDALPTSSSDQVRMQGWTRLTSGKEYNTRAF
;
A
#
# COMPACT_ATOMS: atom_id res chain seq x y z
N MET A 1 -22.86 13.43 -4.94
CA MET A 1 -23.20 12.00 -4.75
C MET A 1 -21.91 11.27 -4.41
N SER A 2 -21.68 10.96 -3.13
CA SER A 2 -20.48 10.23 -2.72
C SER A 2 -20.71 8.77 -3.01
N VAL A 3 -20.15 8.29 -4.13
CA VAL A 3 -20.12 6.85 -4.41
C VAL A 3 -19.21 6.24 -3.35
N SER A 4 -19.81 5.55 -2.38
CA SER A 4 -19.06 4.62 -1.53
C SER A 4 -18.64 3.48 -2.44
N MET A 5 -17.52 3.64 -3.14
CA MET A 5 -16.79 2.50 -3.68
C MET A 5 -16.47 1.65 -2.46
N SER A 6 -17.20 0.55 -2.26
CA SER A 6 -16.80 -0.45 -1.29
C SER A 6 -15.35 -0.76 -1.62
N GLN A 7 -14.45 -0.40 -0.71
CA GLN A 7 -13.01 -0.44 -0.87
C GLN A 7 -12.59 -1.91 -0.92
N LYS A 8 -12.88 -2.58 -2.04
CA LYS A 8 -12.70 -4.00 -2.20
C LYS A 8 -11.22 -4.24 -2.36
N LEU A 9 -10.60 -4.74 -1.30
CA LEU A 9 -9.27 -5.28 -1.33
C LEU A 9 -9.24 -6.48 -2.30
N VAL A 10 -8.35 -6.44 -3.29
CA VAL A 10 -8.18 -7.49 -4.31
C VAL A 10 -6.74 -8.00 -4.33
N ASP A 11 -6.51 -9.23 -4.79
CA ASP A 11 -5.15 -9.76 -4.88
C ASP A 11 -4.34 -9.05 -5.99
N PRO A 12 -3.23 -8.37 -5.69
CA PRO A 12 -2.44 -7.67 -6.69
C PRO A 12 -1.68 -8.60 -7.65
N THR A 13 -1.66 -9.92 -7.43
CA THR A 13 -0.99 -10.86 -8.36
C THR A 13 -1.55 -10.78 -9.77
N ASN A 14 -2.86 -10.51 -9.90
CA ASN A 14 -3.56 -10.42 -11.17
C ASN A 14 -3.38 -9.09 -11.91
N ALA A 15 -2.67 -8.12 -11.31
CA ALA A 15 -2.49 -6.82 -11.95
C ALA A 15 -1.62 -6.89 -13.21
N THR A 16 -1.97 -6.15 -14.26
CA THR A 16 -1.07 -5.87 -15.39
C THR A 16 -0.27 -4.59 -15.12
N ASP A 17 0.73 -4.30 -15.95
CA ASP A 17 1.47 -3.03 -15.92
C ASP A 17 2.06 -2.67 -14.55
N LYS A 18 2.47 -3.71 -13.81
CA LYS A 18 2.96 -3.58 -12.44
C LYS A 18 4.24 -2.75 -12.42
N ARG A 19 4.23 -1.62 -11.71
CA ARG A 19 5.41 -0.78 -11.52
C ARG A 19 5.53 -0.27 -10.08
N THR A 20 6.76 -0.06 -9.64
CA THR A 20 7.06 0.64 -8.38
C THR A 20 7.03 2.13 -8.67
N VAL A 21 6.19 2.88 -7.95
CA VAL A 21 6.07 4.35 -8.13
C VAL A 21 6.83 5.11 -7.06
N GLU A 22 6.98 4.53 -5.87
CA GLU A 22 7.78 5.07 -4.78
C GLU A 22 8.45 3.93 -4.01
N SER A 23 9.61 4.21 -3.42
CA SER A 23 10.29 3.24 -2.56
C SER A 23 11.17 3.91 -1.52
N ALA A 24 11.37 3.23 -0.39
CA ALA A 24 12.27 3.66 0.67
C ALA A 24 13.02 2.47 1.27
N VAL A 25 14.30 2.65 1.57
CA VAL A 25 15.09 1.68 2.34
C VAL A 25 15.03 2.08 3.82
N VAL A 26 14.55 1.17 4.66
CA VAL A 26 14.29 1.42 6.09
C VAL A 26 14.79 0.25 6.93
N GLU A 27 15.81 0.49 7.75
CA GLU A 27 16.45 -0.52 8.62
C GLU A 27 16.72 -1.86 7.90
N GLY A 28 17.24 -1.80 6.68
CA GLY A 28 17.59 -2.96 5.85
C GLY A 28 16.42 -3.60 5.07
N ARG A 29 15.20 -3.09 5.22
CA ARG A 29 14.04 -3.46 4.38
C ARG A 29 13.91 -2.48 3.22
N THR A 30 13.29 -2.91 2.13
CA THR A 30 12.83 -1.99 1.08
C THR A 30 11.32 -1.96 1.05
N LEU A 31 10.74 -0.84 1.45
CA LEU A 31 9.32 -0.56 1.33
C LEU A 31 9.05 -0.04 -0.08
N GLU A 32 8.27 -0.77 -0.86
CA GLU A 32 7.82 -0.37 -2.20
C GLU A 32 6.34 0.00 -2.15
N PHE A 33 5.99 1.13 -2.74
CA PHE A 33 4.62 1.44 -3.14
C PHE A 33 4.46 1.16 -4.63
N ARG A 34 3.55 0.25 -4.98
CA ARG A 34 3.40 -0.30 -6.31
C ARG A 34 2.01 -0.01 -6.85
N VAL A 35 1.91 0.13 -8.16
CA VAL A 35 0.64 0.25 -8.88
C VAL A 35 0.58 -0.75 -10.03
N GLY A 36 -0.62 -1.01 -10.51
CA GLY A 36 -0.91 -1.82 -11.70
C GLY A 36 -2.41 -1.88 -11.94
N ASP A 37 -2.80 -2.39 -13.11
CA ASP A 37 -4.21 -2.38 -13.53
C ASP A 37 -4.86 -3.74 -13.29
N ILE A 38 -6.04 -3.75 -12.66
CA ILE A 38 -6.85 -4.95 -12.43
C ILE A 38 -8.21 -4.69 -13.03
N ASN A 39 -8.59 -5.50 -14.03
CA ASN A 39 -9.86 -5.34 -14.76
C ASN A 39 -10.09 -3.92 -15.31
N GLY A 40 -9.01 -3.28 -15.81
CA GLY A 40 -9.06 -1.93 -16.38
C GLY A 40 -9.12 -0.78 -15.36
N VAL A 41 -8.93 -1.06 -14.07
CA VAL A 41 -8.87 -0.05 -13.00
C VAL A 41 -7.50 -0.11 -12.33
N GLN A 42 -6.86 1.06 -12.18
CA GLN A 42 -5.58 1.15 -11.48
C GLN A 42 -5.77 0.88 -9.99
N HIS A 43 -4.94 0.00 -9.46
CA HIS A 43 -4.86 -0.31 -8.04
C HIS A 43 -3.44 -0.06 -7.54
N ALA A 44 -3.33 0.21 -6.24
CA ALA A 44 -2.06 0.35 -5.55
C ALA A 44 -1.95 -0.64 -4.38
N TRP A 45 -0.73 -1.10 -4.13
CA TRP A 45 -0.40 -1.96 -2.99
C TRP A 45 1.01 -1.69 -2.46
N THR A 46 1.23 -2.05 -1.19
CA THR A 46 2.54 -1.96 -0.55
C THR A 46 3.23 -3.32 -0.61
N ARG A 47 4.54 -3.35 -0.85
CA ARG A 47 5.38 -4.56 -0.75
C ARG A 47 6.61 -4.28 0.10
N LEU A 48 7.00 -5.22 0.95
CA LEU A 48 8.19 -5.11 1.80
C LEU A 48 9.22 -6.18 1.43
N ILE A 49 10.33 -5.76 0.83
CA ILE A 49 11.46 -6.63 0.47
C ILE A 49 12.40 -6.76 1.68
N ASN A 50 13.03 -7.93 1.83
CA ASN A 50 13.84 -8.31 3.00
C ASN A 50 13.06 -8.20 4.33
N ALA A 51 11.73 -8.33 4.26
CA ALA A 51 10.88 -8.30 5.43
C ALA A 51 11.20 -9.45 6.38
N GLN A 52 11.04 -9.17 7.67
CA GLN A 52 11.16 -10.17 8.73
C GLN A 52 9.80 -10.56 9.27
N SER A 53 9.72 -11.77 9.83
CA SER A 53 8.54 -12.20 10.57
C SER A 53 8.28 -11.22 11.72
N GLY A 54 7.07 -10.68 11.78
CA GLY A 54 6.66 -9.67 12.75
C GLY A 54 6.62 -8.25 12.22
N ASP A 55 7.27 -7.94 11.09
CA ASP A 55 7.08 -6.66 10.40
C ASP A 55 5.61 -6.55 9.95
N GLU A 56 5.05 -5.35 9.96
CA GLU A 56 3.70 -5.06 9.49
C GLU A 56 3.75 -4.10 8.31
N MET A 57 2.76 -4.17 7.42
CA MET A 57 2.61 -3.26 6.30
C MET A 57 1.13 -2.98 6.02
N TRP A 58 0.84 -1.78 5.53
CA TRP A 58 -0.51 -1.34 5.18
C TRP A 58 -0.47 -0.18 4.18
N ILE A 59 -1.63 0.35 3.85
CA ILE A 59 -1.79 1.56 3.05
C ILE A 59 -2.55 2.60 3.88
N ASN A 60 -2.13 3.86 3.77
CA ASN A 60 -2.95 5.00 4.17
C ASN A 60 -3.46 5.70 2.90
N GLN A 61 -4.72 6.11 2.89
CA GLN A 61 -5.36 6.79 1.76
C GLN A 61 -6.06 8.07 2.24
N THR A 62 -5.99 9.12 1.42
CA THR A 62 -6.80 10.32 1.56
C THR A 62 -7.69 10.46 0.32
N THR A 63 -8.83 11.13 0.47
CA THR A 63 -9.72 11.52 -0.64
C THR A 63 -10.05 13.01 -0.62
N ASP A 64 -9.36 13.79 0.22
CA ASP A 64 -9.58 15.23 0.44
C ASP A 64 -8.26 16.03 0.34
N GLY A 65 -7.30 15.50 -0.44
CA GLY A 65 -6.02 16.16 -0.69
C GLY A 65 -5.03 16.07 0.47
N GLY A 66 -5.25 15.16 1.42
CA GLY A 66 -4.38 14.91 2.56
C GLY A 66 -4.77 15.64 3.84
N LYS A 67 -5.97 16.22 3.90
CA LYS A 67 -6.50 16.83 5.13
C LYS A 67 -6.89 15.76 6.14
N THR A 68 -7.47 14.66 5.67
CA THR A 68 -7.77 13.47 6.46
C THR A 68 -7.23 12.22 5.79
N TRP A 69 -6.80 11.26 6.61
CA TRP A 69 -6.22 10.00 6.16
C TRP A 69 -6.95 8.81 6.78
N GLN A 70 -7.51 7.97 5.93
CA GLN A 70 -7.91 6.62 6.28
C GLN A 70 -6.64 5.78 6.45
N SER A 71 -6.43 5.25 7.64
CA SER A 71 -5.19 4.57 8.01
C SER A 71 -5.38 3.07 8.17
N ASN A 72 -4.28 2.30 8.11
CA ASN A 72 -4.25 0.85 8.34
C ASN A 72 -5.07 0.02 7.33
N LEU A 73 -5.28 0.53 6.13
CA LEU A 73 -6.04 -0.17 5.10
C LEU A 73 -5.25 -1.40 4.64
N GLY A 74 -5.89 -2.57 4.72
CA GLY A 74 -5.25 -3.84 4.38
C GLY A 74 -4.07 -4.20 5.27
N ARG A 75 -4.02 -3.70 6.52
CA ARG A 75 -2.91 -3.97 7.45
C ARG A 75 -2.68 -5.46 7.62
N ARG A 76 -1.43 -5.86 7.44
CA ARG A 76 -0.98 -7.25 7.50
C ARG A 76 0.33 -7.36 8.26
N LYS A 77 0.39 -8.31 9.17
CA LYS A 77 1.62 -8.75 9.82
C LYS A 77 2.27 -9.86 9.00
N ILE A 78 3.55 -9.73 8.72
CA ILE A 78 4.34 -10.67 7.95
C ILE A 78 4.67 -11.87 8.85
N GLN A 79 4.47 -13.06 8.30
CA GLN A 79 4.85 -14.34 8.88
C GLN A 79 6.01 -14.92 8.07
N ALA A 80 6.86 -15.74 8.70
CA ALA A 80 7.94 -16.42 8.00
C ALA A 80 7.40 -17.24 6.80
N GLY A 81 7.98 -17.03 5.61
CA GLY A 81 7.52 -17.65 4.35
C GLY A 81 6.18 -17.12 3.82
N GLY A 82 5.58 -16.12 4.48
CA GLY A 82 4.29 -15.55 4.12
C GLY A 82 4.38 -14.48 3.03
N ARG A 83 3.19 -13.99 2.65
CA ARG A 83 3.02 -12.90 1.68
C ARG A 83 3.64 -11.59 2.20
N ASN A 84 4.49 -10.98 1.39
CA ASN A 84 5.18 -9.72 1.70
C ASN A 84 4.62 -8.49 0.98
N TYR A 85 3.34 -8.55 0.57
CA TYR A 85 2.59 -7.42 0.03
C TYR A 85 1.16 -7.35 0.59
N THR A 86 0.59 -6.15 0.62
CA THR A 86 -0.81 -5.92 0.99
C THR A 86 -1.75 -6.37 -0.12
N ASP A 87 -3.04 -6.46 0.17
CA ASP A 87 -4.02 -6.51 -0.91
C ASP A 87 -4.07 -5.13 -1.60
N ALA A 88 -4.54 -5.11 -2.85
CA ALA A 88 -4.57 -3.93 -3.70
C ALA A 88 -5.83 -3.10 -3.43
N LEU A 89 -5.66 -1.78 -3.41
CA LEU A 89 -6.72 -0.80 -3.27
C LEU A 89 -6.90 -0.03 -4.56
N PRO A 90 -8.15 0.22 -5.02
CA PRO A 90 -8.37 1.05 -6.20
C PRO A 90 -7.85 2.48 -5.96
N THR A 91 -7.23 3.04 -6.98
CA THR A 91 -6.78 4.44 -7.00
C THR A 91 -7.76 5.30 -7.81
N SER A 92 -7.50 6.61 -7.89
CA SER A 92 -8.21 7.54 -8.75
C SER A 92 -7.22 8.50 -9.38
N SER A 93 -7.53 9.02 -10.56
CA SER A 93 -6.75 10.07 -11.22
C SER A 93 -6.96 11.47 -10.62
N SER A 94 -7.78 11.59 -9.56
CA SER A 94 -8.00 12.85 -8.86
C SER A 94 -6.83 13.15 -7.91
N ASP A 95 -6.26 14.35 -7.99
CA ASP A 95 -5.21 14.83 -7.06
C ASP A 95 -5.65 14.90 -5.59
N GLN A 96 -6.96 14.76 -5.33
CA GLN A 96 -7.53 14.64 -3.99
C GLN A 96 -7.34 13.25 -3.41
N VAL A 97 -7.22 12.23 -4.26
CA VAL A 97 -6.92 10.85 -3.84
C VAL A 97 -5.42 10.66 -3.83
N ARG A 98 -4.85 10.46 -2.64
CA ARG A 98 -3.43 10.16 -2.48
C ARG A 98 -3.23 8.96 -1.59
N MET A 99 -2.16 8.22 -1.83
CA MET A 99 -1.91 6.97 -1.12
C MET A 99 -0.45 6.84 -0.70
N GLN A 100 -0.22 6.19 0.44
CA GLN A 100 1.11 5.93 0.97
C GLN A 100 1.22 4.48 1.40
N GLY A 101 2.36 3.87 1.08
CA GLY A 101 2.74 2.60 1.69
C GLY A 101 3.33 2.86 3.06
N TRP A 102 2.89 2.09 4.05
CA TRP A 102 3.37 2.18 5.43
C TRP A 102 3.87 0.82 5.90
N THR A 103 4.86 0.85 6.81
CA THR A 103 5.34 -0.32 7.52
C THR A 103 5.64 0.00 8.97
N ARG A 104 5.43 -0.99 9.85
CA ARG A 104 5.94 -1.01 11.21
C ARG A 104 6.90 -2.17 11.33
N LEU A 105 8.16 -1.88 11.62
CA LEU A 105 9.17 -2.94 11.76
C LEU A 105 9.08 -3.58 13.15
N THR A 106 9.70 -4.75 13.32
CA THR A 106 9.82 -5.41 14.63
C THR A 106 10.53 -4.54 15.69
N SER A 107 11.32 -3.55 15.28
CA SER A 107 11.89 -2.52 16.16
C SER A 107 10.82 -1.57 16.77
N GLY A 108 9.58 -1.66 16.30
CA GLY A 108 8.45 -0.84 16.74
C GLY A 108 8.30 0.48 15.97
N LYS A 109 9.30 0.86 15.17
CA LYS A 109 9.30 2.10 14.38
C LYS A 109 8.44 1.96 13.14
N GLU A 110 7.80 3.07 12.78
CA GLU A 110 6.97 3.17 11.58
C GLU A 110 7.66 4.03 10.51
N TYR A 111 7.47 3.64 9.25
CA TYR A 111 7.99 4.33 8.08
C TYR A 111 6.95 4.34 6.98
N ASN A 112 7.00 5.36 6.13
CA ASN A 112 6.14 5.48 4.97
C ASN A 112 6.87 5.94 3.72
N THR A 113 6.30 5.63 2.57
CA THR A 113 6.68 6.25 1.30
C THR A 113 6.12 7.66 1.20
N ARG A 114 6.60 8.42 0.21
CA ARG A 114 5.91 9.63 -0.22
C ARG A 114 4.49 9.29 -0.70
N ALA A 115 3.61 10.29 -0.63
CA ALA A 115 2.27 10.16 -1.17
C ALA A 115 2.34 10.10 -2.70
N PHE A 116 1.80 9.02 -3.26
CA PHE A 116 1.47 8.88 -4.67
C PHE A 116 0.12 9.54 -4.95
#